data_AF-A0AAN8JSL3-F1
#
_entry.id   AF-A0AAN8JSL3-F1
#
_cell.length_a   1.000
_cell.length_b   1.000
_cell.length_c   1.000
_cell.angle_alpha   90.00
_cell.angle_beta   90.00
_cell.angle_gamma   90.00
#
_symmetry.space_group_name_H-M   'P 1'
#
loop_
_entity.id
_entity.type
_entity.pdbx_description
1 polymer ?
#
loop_
_entity_poly.entity_id
_entity_poly.type
_entity_poly.pdbx_seq_one_letter_code
_entity_poly.pdbx_strand_id
1 'polypeptide(L)'
;MVGAISLNCFLILIGSVVVAGYIPTSYYLTEKCGYTIVFSNDARIRLSRYSSSYLPRSLSCHVAVTSVKASDYIMIKFRDLDTQLSTRCSTNSLKITDAVTTQAIGPQGGFCGFSTPYQVYQSTGDSIYLDFKTNSLFQTGSLDILLTSFNYGSGANSSCASNEFKCSNNKCIWGGLTCDGYNNCGDNSDEISGCGTTSVAVIAGSVGAVVFIIIVLVIIFGARRRYYYHSHGGHC
;
A
#
# COMPACT_ATOMS: atom_id res chain seq x y z
N MET A 1 27.31 -19.54 -13.09
CA MET A 1 26.25 -18.64 -13.57
C MET A 1 25.04 -18.89 -12.70
N VAL A 2 24.83 -18.09 -11.66
CA VAL A 2 23.69 -18.25 -10.75
C VAL A 2 22.56 -17.39 -11.30
N GLY A 3 21.58 -18.03 -11.93
CA GLY A 3 20.35 -17.39 -12.39
C GLY A 3 19.46 -17.06 -11.20
N ALA A 4 19.03 -15.81 -11.10
CA ALA A 4 18.11 -15.33 -10.09
C ALA A 4 16.71 -15.93 -10.30
N ILE A 5 16.21 -16.66 -9.31
CA ILE A 5 14.81 -17.07 -9.23
C ILE A 5 14.05 -15.93 -8.54
N SER A 6 13.21 -15.23 -9.31
CA SER A 6 12.24 -14.26 -8.82
C SER A 6 11.25 -14.95 -7.88
N LEU A 7 11.12 -14.47 -6.64
CA LEU A 7 10.26 -15.10 -5.64
C LEU A 7 8.78 -14.85 -5.97
N ASN A 8 8.13 -15.94 -6.33
CA ASN A 8 6.71 -16.06 -6.63
C ASN A 8 5.80 -15.68 -5.45
N CYS A 9 4.70 -15.01 -5.83
CA CYS A 9 3.34 -15.14 -5.34
C CYS A 9 3.13 -16.14 -4.18
N PHE A 10 2.63 -15.65 -3.04
CA PHE A 10 2.23 -16.49 -1.91
C PHE A 10 0.93 -17.23 -2.27
N LEU A 11 1.05 -18.48 -2.72
CA LEU A 11 -0.08 -19.39 -2.95
C LEU A 11 -0.45 -20.08 -1.64
N ILE A 12 -1.50 -19.62 -0.96
CA ILE A 12 -2.17 -20.39 0.09
C ILE A 12 -3.30 -21.18 -0.58
N LEU A 13 -3.13 -22.51 -0.63
CA LEU A 13 -4.09 -23.45 -1.21
C LEU A 13 -5.31 -23.64 -0.29
N ILE A 14 -6.34 -22.84 -0.48
CA ILE A 14 -7.73 -23.15 -0.10
C ILE A 14 -8.64 -22.54 -1.16
N GLY A 15 -9.52 -23.36 -1.76
CA GLY A 15 -10.33 -23.02 -2.94
C GLY A 15 -11.33 -21.88 -2.71
N SER A 16 -10.86 -20.64 -2.80
CA SER A 16 -11.67 -19.43 -2.85
C SER A 16 -10.91 -18.42 -3.70
N VAL A 17 -11.60 -17.82 -4.67
CA VAL A 17 -11.07 -16.92 -5.70
C VAL A 17 -10.03 -15.96 -5.11
N VAL A 18 -8.77 -16.15 -5.49
CA VAL A 18 -7.69 -15.21 -5.18
C VAL A 18 -7.89 -14.03 -6.13
N VAL A 19 -8.48 -12.93 -5.64
CA VAL A 19 -8.32 -11.66 -6.34
C VAL A 19 -6.89 -11.22 -6.04
N ALA A 20 -5.98 -11.52 -6.96
CA ALA A 20 -4.61 -11.02 -6.89
C ALA A 20 -4.66 -9.50 -7.10
N GLY A 21 -4.80 -8.75 -6.01
CA GLY A 21 -4.65 -7.30 -6.03
C GLY A 21 -3.23 -6.93 -6.45
N TYR A 22 -3.10 -5.91 -7.29
CA TYR A 22 -1.80 -5.34 -7.63
C TYR A 22 -1.10 -4.83 -6.36
N ILE A 23 0.22 -5.03 -6.26
CA ILE A 23 0.99 -4.59 -5.08
C ILE A 23 2.09 -3.63 -5.54
N PRO A 24 2.10 -2.38 -5.05
CA PRO A 24 3.15 -1.41 -5.36
C PRO A 24 4.52 -1.94 -4.96
N THR A 25 5.51 -1.67 -5.83
CA THR A 25 6.92 -1.94 -5.49
C THR A 25 7.34 -1.01 -4.35
N SER A 26 7.93 -1.59 -3.30
CA SER A 26 8.44 -0.83 -2.15
C SER A 26 9.92 -0.55 -2.31
N TYR A 27 10.30 0.71 -2.14
CA TYR A 27 11.67 1.19 -2.06
C TYR A 27 11.96 1.70 -0.65
N TYR A 28 13.19 1.52 -0.21
CA TYR A 28 13.62 1.90 1.14
C TYR A 28 14.64 3.02 1.06
N LEU A 29 14.40 4.13 1.77
CA LEU A 29 15.31 5.29 1.77
C LEU A 29 16.71 4.92 2.24
N THR A 30 16.82 4.02 3.22
CA THR A 30 18.10 3.50 3.72
C THR A 30 18.92 2.74 2.67
N GLU A 31 18.27 2.17 1.64
CA GLU A 31 18.93 1.46 0.53
C GLU A 31 19.13 2.36 -0.70
N LYS A 32 18.29 3.39 -0.88
CA LYS A 32 18.25 4.25 -2.08
C LYS A 32 18.87 5.63 -1.88
N CYS A 33 19.59 5.82 -0.79
CA CYS A 33 20.22 7.08 -0.49
C CYS A 33 21.30 7.47 -1.49
N GLY A 34 21.17 8.66 -2.10
CA GLY A 34 22.06 9.14 -3.16
C GLY A 34 21.79 8.54 -4.54
N TYR A 35 20.72 7.76 -4.71
CA TYR A 35 20.35 7.13 -5.98
C TYR A 35 19.05 7.70 -6.53
N THR A 36 18.79 7.37 -7.79
CA THR A 36 17.51 7.63 -8.46
C THR A 36 16.62 6.40 -8.39
N ILE A 37 15.40 6.59 -7.94
CA ILE A 37 14.31 5.61 -8.03
C ILE A 37 13.54 5.90 -9.32
N VAL A 38 13.35 4.86 -10.12
CA VAL A 38 12.58 4.91 -11.35
C VAL A 38 11.37 3.99 -11.18
N PHE A 39 10.16 4.50 -11.37
CA PHE A 39 8.93 3.71 -11.23
C PHE A 39 7.98 3.90 -12.41
N SER A 40 7.05 2.97 -12.61
CA SER A 40 6.18 2.97 -13.80
C SER A 40 4.77 3.49 -13.55
N ASN A 41 4.07 2.91 -12.58
CA ASN A 41 2.66 3.21 -12.33
C ASN A 41 2.51 3.81 -10.94
N ASP A 42 3.01 3.10 -9.94
CA ASP A 42 3.11 3.57 -8.58
C ASP A 42 4.38 3.03 -7.91
N ALA A 43 4.65 3.54 -6.72
CA ALA A 43 5.71 3.07 -5.85
C ALA A 43 5.41 3.43 -4.41
N ARG A 44 5.89 2.62 -3.47
CA ARG A 44 5.92 2.96 -2.05
C ARG A 44 7.33 3.33 -1.62
N ILE A 45 7.46 4.44 -0.92
CA ILE A 45 8.72 4.85 -0.29
C ILE A 45 8.60 4.65 1.21
N ARG A 46 9.45 3.80 1.76
CA ARG A 46 9.49 3.43 3.18
C ARG A 46 10.86 3.74 3.79
N LEU A 47 10.97 3.78 5.11
CA LEU A 47 12.26 4.01 5.79
C LEU A 47 13.26 2.89 5.55
N SER A 48 12.91 1.68 5.99
CA SER A 48 13.79 0.52 6.02
C SER A 48 13.00 -0.77 5.86
N ARG A 49 13.65 -1.77 5.26
CA ARG A 49 13.13 -3.13 5.11
C ARG A 49 13.09 -3.88 6.43
N TYR A 50 14.04 -3.59 7.31
CA TYR A 50 14.26 -4.32 8.56
C TYR A 50 13.58 -3.69 9.77
N SER A 51 13.30 -2.38 9.69
CA SER A 51 12.56 -1.68 10.72
C SER A 51 11.59 -0.68 10.11
N SER A 52 10.31 -0.87 10.40
CA SER A 52 9.24 0.07 10.08
C SER A 52 9.03 1.14 11.14
N SER A 53 9.75 1.06 12.27
CA SER A 53 9.42 1.80 13.50
C SER A 53 10.63 2.47 14.13
N TYR A 54 11.82 2.41 13.53
CA TYR A 54 13.02 3.08 14.02
C TYR A 54 13.60 4.01 12.96
N LEU A 55 13.88 5.25 13.38
CA LEU A 55 14.59 6.20 12.53
C LEU A 55 16.10 5.92 12.52
N PRO A 56 16.74 5.91 11.35
CA PRO A 56 18.19 5.79 11.24
C PRO A 56 18.89 6.98 11.90
N ARG A 57 20.06 6.74 12.52
CA ARG A 57 20.83 7.78 13.23
C ARG A 57 21.51 8.71 12.25
N SER A 58 21.39 10.01 12.49
CA SER A 58 22.13 11.05 11.76
C SER A 58 22.06 10.87 10.24
N LEU A 59 20.88 10.55 9.72
CA LEU A 59 20.68 10.33 8.29
C LEU A 59 20.46 11.68 7.62
N SER A 60 21.25 12.00 6.60
CA SER A 60 20.97 13.07 5.64
C SER A 60 20.90 12.45 4.27
N CYS A 61 19.69 12.20 3.80
CA CYS A 61 19.45 11.39 2.63
C CYS A 61 18.74 12.17 1.52
N HIS A 62 19.35 12.19 0.35
CA HIS A 62 18.76 12.76 -0.86
C HIS A 62 18.45 11.63 -1.83
N VAL A 63 17.22 11.58 -2.33
CA VAL A 63 16.77 10.58 -3.30
C VAL A 63 16.03 11.29 -4.42
N ALA A 64 16.45 11.05 -5.66
CA ALA A 64 15.68 11.47 -6.83
C ALA A 64 14.64 10.39 -7.15
N VAL A 65 13.42 10.79 -7.47
CA VAL A 65 12.36 9.87 -7.89
C VAL A 65 11.79 10.35 -9.21
N THR A 66 11.69 9.45 -10.18
CA THR A 66 11.22 9.77 -11.53
C THR A 66 10.29 8.67 -12.06
N SER A 67 9.24 9.08 -12.76
CA SER A 67 8.38 8.18 -13.52
C SER A 67 9.04 7.83 -14.86
N VAL A 68 8.90 6.58 -15.32
CA VAL A 68 9.31 6.19 -16.68
C VAL A 68 8.43 6.80 -17.76
N LYS A 69 7.23 7.28 -17.40
CA LYS A 69 6.26 7.87 -18.32
C LYS A 69 6.55 9.35 -18.45
N ALA A 70 7.29 9.71 -19.50
CA ALA A 70 7.63 11.10 -19.76
C ALA A 70 6.37 11.98 -19.82
N SER A 71 6.44 13.17 -19.21
CA SER A 71 5.34 14.14 -19.10
C SER A 71 4.16 13.75 -18.20
N ASP A 72 4.20 12.58 -17.55
CA ASP A 72 3.30 12.34 -16.42
C ASP A 72 3.69 13.24 -15.23
N TYR A 73 2.75 13.38 -14.31
CA TYR A 73 2.92 14.01 -13.01
C TYR A 73 3.01 12.93 -11.93
N ILE A 74 3.59 13.28 -10.78
CA ILE A 74 3.66 12.41 -9.61
C ILE A 74 2.69 12.92 -8.56
N MET A 75 1.72 12.09 -8.21
CA MET A 75 0.87 12.28 -7.04
C MET A 75 1.55 11.69 -5.81
N ILE A 76 1.50 12.42 -4.71
CA ILE A 76 2.16 12.05 -3.46
C ILE A 76 1.09 11.98 -2.36
N LYS A 77 0.94 10.80 -1.78
CA LYS A 77 0.03 10.56 -0.66
C LYS A 77 0.78 9.93 0.50
N PHE A 78 0.62 10.52 1.68
CA PHE A 78 1.15 9.94 2.90
C PHE A 78 0.19 8.86 3.41
N ARG A 79 0.73 7.67 3.64
CA ARG A 79 0.03 6.58 4.32
C ARG A 79 0.38 6.54 5.80
N ASP A 80 1.64 6.85 6.10
CA ASP A 80 2.15 6.96 7.46
C ASP A 80 3.33 7.94 7.49
N LEU A 81 3.38 8.79 8.51
CA LEU A 81 4.48 9.71 8.73
C LEU A 81 4.67 9.98 10.23
N ASP A 82 5.81 9.54 10.71
CA ASP A 82 6.35 9.88 12.01
C ASP A 82 7.86 10.10 11.90
N THR A 83 8.28 11.34 12.06
CA THR A 83 9.69 11.75 12.02
C THR A 83 10.17 12.31 13.37
N GLN A 84 9.35 12.16 14.43
CA GLN A 84 9.36 12.99 15.63
C GLN A 84 9.15 14.48 15.41
N LEU A 85 8.64 15.11 16.47
CA LEU A 85 8.46 16.55 16.53
C LEU A 85 9.81 17.27 16.43
N SER A 86 9.89 18.26 15.54
CA SER A 86 11.04 19.12 15.37
C SER A 86 10.57 20.56 15.17
N THR A 87 11.12 21.51 15.92
CA THR A 87 10.74 22.92 15.80
C THR A 87 11.07 23.42 14.40
N ARG A 88 10.04 23.82 13.65
CA ARG A 88 10.13 24.22 12.23
C ARG A 88 10.81 23.17 11.34
N CYS A 89 10.75 21.89 11.74
CA CYS A 89 11.38 20.78 11.03
C CYS A 89 12.88 21.00 10.75
N SER A 90 13.60 21.55 11.73
CA SER A 90 15.02 21.89 11.59
C SER A 90 15.97 20.71 11.80
N THR A 91 15.56 19.71 12.58
CA THR A 91 16.40 18.55 12.96
C THR A 91 15.93 17.24 12.37
N ASN A 92 14.62 17.05 12.29
CA ASN A 92 13.99 15.92 11.64
C ASN A 92 13.02 16.48 10.61
N SER A 93 13.17 16.09 9.36
CA SER A 93 12.35 16.61 8.27
C SER A 93 12.36 15.68 7.08
N LEU A 94 11.20 15.50 6.46
CA LEU A 94 11.10 15.09 5.07
C LEU A 94 10.74 16.31 4.23
N LYS A 95 11.63 16.76 3.36
CA LYS A 95 11.31 17.79 2.37
C LYS A 95 11.10 17.13 1.01
N ILE A 96 10.07 17.58 0.32
CA ILE A 96 9.75 17.17 -1.04
C ILE A 96 9.93 18.38 -1.93
N THR A 97 10.74 18.26 -2.97
CA THR A 97 11.02 19.34 -3.91
C THR A 97 10.62 18.91 -5.30
N ASP A 98 9.86 19.74 -5.99
CA ASP A 98 9.49 19.53 -7.38
C ASP A 98 10.72 19.73 -8.28
N ALA A 99 11.02 18.77 -9.16
CA ALA A 99 12.26 18.84 -9.95
C ALA A 99 12.21 19.87 -11.08
N VAL A 100 11.01 20.28 -11.52
CA VAL A 100 10.83 21.22 -12.64
C VAL A 100 10.85 22.66 -12.12
N THR A 101 10.02 22.96 -11.12
CA THR A 101 9.88 24.29 -10.55
C THR A 101 10.92 24.61 -9.48
N THR A 102 11.61 23.59 -8.95
CA THR A 102 12.55 23.68 -7.81
C THR A 102 11.90 24.17 -6.50
N GLN A 103 10.55 24.19 -6.44
CA GLN A 103 9.81 24.64 -5.28
C GLN A 103 9.48 23.49 -4.32
N ALA A 104 9.30 23.82 -3.05
CA ALA A 104 8.86 22.86 -2.05
C ALA A 104 7.41 22.42 -2.30
N ILE A 105 7.17 21.11 -2.33
CA ILE A 105 5.84 20.53 -2.34
C ILE A 105 5.42 20.33 -0.87
N GLY A 106 4.56 21.23 -0.39
CA GLY A 106 4.12 21.27 1.01
C GLY A 106 4.81 22.37 1.83
N PRO A 107 4.95 22.20 3.16
CA PRO A 107 5.55 23.21 4.02
C PRO A 107 7.02 23.49 3.64
N GLN A 108 7.45 24.75 3.72
CA GLN A 108 8.80 25.18 3.34
C GLN A 108 9.92 24.49 4.16
N GLY A 109 9.67 24.23 5.45
CA GLY A 109 10.58 23.48 6.33
C GLY A 109 10.54 21.96 6.12
N GLY A 110 9.67 21.47 5.25
CA GLY A 110 9.35 20.05 5.13
C GLY A 110 8.32 19.59 6.15
N PHE A 111 8.08 18.29 6.14
CA PHE A 111 7.16 17.60 7.04
C PHE A 111 7.92 17.07 8.25
N CYS A 112 7.37 17.28 9.44
CA CYS A 112 7.89 16.70 10.67
C CYS A 112 6.81 16.45 11.73
N GLY A 113 7.12 15.64 12.74
CA GLY A 113 6.16 15.27 13.80
C GLY A 113 5.36 14.00 13.51
N PHE A 114 4.36 13.78 14.35
CA PHE A 114 3.43 12.64 14.31
C PHE A 114 2.13 13.03 13.58
N SER A 115 2.23 13.62 12.40
CA SER A 115 1.06 14.01 11.60
C SER A 115 1.18 13.43 10.21
N THR A 116 0.32 12.47 9.88
CA THR A 116 0.17 11.98 8.52
C THR A 116 -0.71 12.98 7.76
N PRO A 117 -0.16 13.74 6.79
CA PRO A 117 -0.96 14.71 6.04
C PRO A 117 -2.08 13.99 5.27
N TYR A 118 -3.32 14.39 5.49
CA TYR A 118 -4.46 13.83 4.76
C TYR A 118 -4.56 14.35 3.32
N GLN A 119 -4.05 15.56 3.10
CA GLN A 119 -4.09 16.20 1.79
C GLN A 119 -3.20 15.48 0.77
N VAL A 120 -3.62 15.54 -0.49
CA VAL A 120 -2.89 15.01 -1.63
C VAL A 120 -1.99 16.09 -2.20
N TYR A 121 -0.73 15.76 -2.45
CA TYR A 121 0.21 16.64 -3.13
C TYR A 121 0.48 16.14 -4.55
N GLN A 122 0.97 17.03 -5.41
CA GLN A 122 1.33 16.68 -6.78
C GLN A 122 2.52 17.50 -7.25
N SER A 123 3.34 16.91 -8.11
CA SER A 123 4.38 17.60 -8.85
C SER A 123 3.82 18.30 -10.10
N THR A 124 4.69 19.02 -10.79
CA THR A 124 4.47 19.71 -12.06
C THR A 124 5.13 19.01 -13.25
N GLY A 125 5.80 17.88 -12.99
CA GLY A 125 6.37 16.99 -14.00
C GLY A 125 6.65 15.59 -13.44
N ASP A 126 7.43 14.82 -14.16
CA ASP A 126 7.63 13.39 -13.93
C ASP A 126 8.66 13.07 -12.83
N SER A 127 9.18 14.09 -12.14
CA SER A 127 10.33 13.95 -11.26
C SER A 127 10.22 14.81 -10.00
N ILE A 128 10.63 14.26 -8.85
CA ILE A 128 10.70 14.93 -7.56
C ILE A 128 11.99 14.54 -6.81
N TYR A 129 12.39 15.37 -5.85
CA TYR A 129 13.46 15.08 -4.91
C TYR A 129 12.91 14.90 -3.50
N LEU A 130 13.39 13.87 -2.81
CA LEU A 130 13.11 13.60 -1.41
C LEU A 130 14.38 13.85 -0.60
N ASP A 131 14.31 14.82 0.31
CA ASP A 131 15.36 15.14 1.25
C ASP A 131 14.92 14.75 2.66
N PHE A 132 15.43 13.62 3.15
CA PHE A 132 15.12 13.09 4.47
C PHE A 132 16.27 13.31 5.45
N LYS A 133 16.00 14.04 6.52
CA LYS A 133 16.98 14.38 7.56
C LYS A 133 16.52 13.89 8.92
N THR A 134 17.44 13.28 9.67
CA THR A 134 17.26 12.92 11.08
C THR A 134 18.52 13.27 11.88
N ASN A 135 18.35 13.74 13.11
CA ASN A 135 19.49 14.08 13.99
C ASN A 135 19.41 13.38 15.38
N SER A 136 18.38 12.59 15.64
CA SER A 136 18.17 12.00 16.98
C SER A 136 18.93 10.69 17.18
N LEU A 137 19.54 10.55 18.36
CA LEU A 137 20.09 9.28 18.85
C LEU A 137 18.93 8.40 19.33
N PHE A 138 18.49 7.48 18.46
CA PHE A 138 17.46 6.45 18.68
C PHE A 138 16.08 6.97 19.09
N GLN A 139 15.21 7.08 18.11
CA GLN A 139 13.81 7.34 18.38
C GLN A 139 12.94 6.56 17.38
N THR A 140 11.70 6.29 17.78
CA THR A 140 10.73 5.56 16.98
C THR A 140 10.14 6.45 15.91
N GLY A 141 10.04 5.95 14.68
CA GLY A 141 9.35 6.69 13.63
C GLY A 141 9.06 5.81 12.43
N SER A 142 8.24 6.33 11.53
CA SER A 142 7.71 5.63 10.38
C SER A 142 7.63 6.55 9.18
N LEU A 143 7.76 5.96 7.99
CA LEU A 143 7.50 6.63 6.72
C LEU A 143 6.91 5.61 5.78
N ASP A 144 5.77 5.96 5.21
CA ASP A 144 5.15 5.25 4.11
C ASP A 144 4.47 6.26 3.19
N ILE A 145 5.08 6.50 2.03
CA ILE A 145 4.55 7.39 1.00
C ILE A 145 4.13 6.52 -0.18
N LEU A 146 2.91 6.73 -0.67
CA LEU A 146 2.47 6.23 -1.96
C LEU A 146 2.71 7.30 -3.02
N LEU A 147 3.47 6.95 -4.05
CA LEU A 147 3.69 7.76 -5.25
C LEU A 147 2.91 7.13 -6.41
N THR A 148 2.18 7.93 -7.17
CA THR A 148 1.41 7.46 -8.34
C THR A 148 1.70 8.36 -9.53
N SER A 149 2.02 7.75 -10.68
CA SER A 149 2.13 8.43 -11.97
C SER A 149 0.74 8.71 -12.51
N PHE A 150 0.46 9.94 -12.93
CA PHE A 150 -0.82 10.32 -13.52
C PHE A 150 -0.67 11.35 -14.64
N ASN A 151 -1.66 11.43 -15.52
CA ASN A 151 -1.82 12.52 -16.48
C ASN A 151 -3.27 13.02 -16.51
N TYR A 152 -3.59 13.99 -17.36
CA TYR A 152 -4.94 14.57 -17.50
C TYR A 152 -5.69 14.08 -18.75
N GLY A 153 -5.23 12.97 -19.35
CA GLY A 153 -5.71 12.49 -20.64
C GLY A 153 -5.25 13.38 -21.80
N SER A 154 -5.49 12.93 -23.03
CA SER A 154 -5.18 13.71 -24.23
C SER A 154 -6.32 13.62 -25.26
N GLY A 155 -6.38 14.61 -26.15
CA GLY A 155 -7.41 14.72 -27.20
C GLY A 155 -8.57 15.66 -26.86
N ALA A 156 -9.48 15.85 -27.82
CA ALA A 156 -10.56 16.86 -27.76
C ALA A 156 -11.55 16.67 -26.58
N ASN A 157 -11.56 15.49 -25.95
CA ASN A 157 -12.46 15.14 -24.84
C ASN A 157 -11.71 14.85 -23.51
N SER A 158 -10.40 15.09 -23.42
CA SER A 158 -9.58 14.73 -22.24
C SER A 158 -9.84 13.29 -21.78
N SER A 159 -9.80 12.36 -22.73
CA SER A 159 -9.98 10.93 -22.46
C SER A 159 -8.65 10.32 -22.02
N CYS A 160 -8.70 9.47 -21.00
CA CYS A 160 -7.58 8.62 -20.63
C CYS A 160 -7.30 7.60 -21.73
N ALA A 161 -6.07 7.08 -21.79
CA ALA A 161 -5.72 6.00 -22.70
C ALA A 161 -6.53 4.73 -22.40
N SER A 162 -6.59 3.79 -23.34
CA SER A 162 -7.41 2.57 -23.23
C SER A 162 -7.01 1.66 -22.06
N ASN A 163 -5.77 1.76 -21.57
CA ASN A 163 -5.22 1.03 -20.44
C ASN A 163 -5.18 1.87 -19.15
N GLU A 164 -5.82 3.02 -19.13
CA GLU A 164 -5.89 3.93 -17.99
C GLU A 164 -7.29 4.01 -17.41
N PHE A 165 -7.35 4.30 -16.12
CA PHE A 165 -8.57 4.57 -15.39
C PHE A 165 -8.73 6.08 -15.16
N LYS A 166 -9.92 6.61 -15.46
CA LYS A 166 -10.26 8.00 -15.21
C LYS A 166 -10.82 8.16 -13.79
N CYS A 167 -10.04 8.78 -12.93
CA CYS A 167 -10.46 9.19 -11.59
C CYS A 167 -11.57 10.24 -11.65
N SER A 168 -12.38 10.34 -10.59
CA SER A 168 -13.45 11.33 -10.46
C SER A 168 -12.93 12.78 -10.48
N ASN A 169 -11.67 12.99 -10.07
CA ASN A 169 -10.97 14.26 -10.13
C ASN A 169 -10.30 14.55 -11.50
N ASN A 170 -10.70 13.83 -12.57
CA ASN A 170 -10.21 13.97 -13.94
C ASN A 170 -8.74 13.62 -14.17
N LYS A 171 -8.10 12.93 -13.23
CA LYS A 171 -6.77 12.35 -13.44
C LYS A 171 -6.90 10.97 -14.09
N CYS A 172 -5.91 10.62 -14.88
CA CYS A 172 -5.76 9.31 -15.51
C CYS A 172 -4.60 8.58 -14.82
N ILE A 173 -4.88 7.41 -14.26
CA ILE A 173 -3.88 6.52 -13.67
C ILE A 173 -3.86 5.20 -14.43
N TRP A 174 -2.85 4.37 -14.22
CA TRP A 174 -2.83 3.05 -14.85
C TRP A 174 -4.00 2.18 -14.37
N GLY A 175 -4.71 1.54 -15.29
CA GLY A 175 -5.95 0.83 -14.97
C GLY A 175 -5.78 -0.37 -14.03
N GLY A 176 -4.57 -0.91 -13.88
CA GLY A 176 -4.31 -1.98 -12.91
C GLY A 176 -4.19 -1.52 -11.45
N LEU A 177 -4.28 -0.20 -11.20
CA LEU A 177 -4.31 0.39 -9.86
C LEU A 177 -5.73 0.48 -9.27
N THR A 178 -6.75 -0.01 -9.98
CA THR A 178 -8.12 -0.05 -9.45
C THR A 178 -8.31 -1.24 -8.53
N CYS A 179 -8.97 -1.04 -7.39
CA CYS A 179 -9.32 -2.08 -6.43
C CYS A 179 -8.10 -2.80 -5.84
N ASP A 180 -6.98 -2.10 -5.67
CA ASP A 180 -5.72 -2.67 -5.18
C ASP A 180 -5.49 -2.39 -3.68
N GLY A 181 -6.41 -1.66 -3.04
CA GLY A 181 -6.34 -1.26 -1.63
C GLY A 181 -5.52 0.02 -1.40
N TYR A 182 -5.13 0.69 -2.46
CA TYR A 182 -4.40 1.96 -2.44
C TYR A 182 -5.25 3.04 -3.12
N ASN A 183 -5.12 4.27 -2.64
CA ASN A 183 -5.85 5.40 -3.20
C ASN A 183 -4.86 6.19 -4.05
N ASN A 184 -4.70 5.71 -5.27
CA ASN A 184 -3.82 6.21 -6.32
C ASN A 184 -4.47 7.40 -7.05
N CYS A 185 -5.81 7.49 -7.05
CA CYS A 185 -6.51 8.67 -7.56
C CYS A 185 -6.40 9.90 -6.65
N GLY A 186 -6.11 9.72 -5.36
CA GLY A 186 -6.16 10.76 -4.33
C GLY A 186 -7.56 11.09 -3.82
N ASP A 187 -8.61 10.79 -4.59
CA ASP A 187 -10.03 10.95 -4.23
C ASP A 187 -10.75 9.61 -3.94
N ASN A 188 -10.01 8.50 -3.97
CA ASN A 188 -10.49 7.15 -3.70
C ASN A 188 -11.44 6.56 -4.75
N SER A 189 -11.60 7.20 -5.92
CA SER A 189 -12.52 6.75 -6.97
C SER A 189 -12.10 5.44 -7.64
N ASP A 190 -10.81 5.13 -7.61
CA ASP A 190 -10.17 3.86 -8.01
C ASP A 190 -10.56 2.67 -7.13
N GLU A 191 -10.94 2.92 -5.88
CA GLU A 191 -11.28 1.89 -4.89
C GLU A 191 -12.80 1.72 -4.69
N ILE A 192 -13.60 2.61 -5.27
CA ILE A 192 -15.07 2.61 -5.13
C ILE A 192 -15.74 2.13 -6.42
N SER A 193 -15.19 2.51 -7.57
CA SER A 193 -15.84 2.30 -8.86
C SER A 193 -15.59 0.87 -9.36
N GLY A 194 -16.56 -0.02 -9.24
CA GLY A 194 -16.50 -1.35 -9.84
C GLY A 194 -15.70 -2.41 -9.07
N CYS A 195 -15.25 -2.09 -7.84
CA CYS A 195 -14.68 -3.08 -6.93
C CYS A 195 -15.81 -3.96 -6.37
N GLY A 196 -16.01 -5.13 -6.96
CA GLY A 196 -17.01 -6.10 -6.50
C GLY A 196 -16.83 -6.42 -5.01
N THR A 197 -17.89 -6.28 -4.22
CA THR A 197 -17.91 -6.57 -2.78
C THR A 197 -17.87 -8.08 -2.51
N THR A 198 -16.79 -8.77 -2.87
CA THR A 198 -16.62 -10.18 -2.56
C THR A 198 -15.50 -10.36 -1.55
N SER A 199 -15.79 -10.22 -0.25
CA SER A 199 -14.92 -10.80 0.81
C SER A 199 -15.52 -10.97 2.22
N VAL A 200 -16.72 -10.45 2.55
CA VAL A 200 -17.30 -10.72 3.90
C VAL A 200 -18.35 -11.85 3.89
N ALA A 201 -18.99 -12.12 2.75
CA ALA A 201 -20.02 -13.16 2.67
C ALA A 201 -19.49 -14.60 2.67
N VAL A 202 -18.21 -14.83 2.32
CA VAL A 202 -17.64 -16.19 2.18
C VAL A 202 -17.22 -16.78 3.54
N ILE A 203 -16.85 -15.93 4.50
CA ILE A 203 -16.42 -16.37 5.84
C ILE A 203 -17.64 -16.81 6.67
N ALA A 204 -18.79 -16.12 6.54
CA ALA A 204 -20.00 -16.48 7.28
C ALA A 204 -20.58 -17.84 6.83
N GLY A 205 -20.53 -18.15 5.52
CA GLY A 205 -21.06 -19.42 5.00
C GLY A 205 -20.20 -20.64 5.35
N SER A 206 -18.87 -20.50 5.31
CA SER A 206 -17.94 -21.61 5.56
C SER A 206 -17.86 -21.99 7.04
N VAL A 207 -17.83 -21.02 7.95
CA VAL A 207 -17.84 -21.28 9.40
C VAL A 207 -19.16 -21.93 9.83
N GLY A 208 -20.30 -21.44 9.31
CA GLY A 208 -21.61 -22.02 9.58
C GLY A 208 -21.73 -23.48 9.14
N ALA A 209 -21.23 -23.82 7.95
CA ALA A 209 -21.24 -25.19 7.44
C ALA A 209 -20.35 -26.14 8.27
N VAL A 210 -19.15 -25.70 8.66
CA VAL A 210 -18.23 -26.50 9.48
C VAL A 210 -18.81 -26.73 10.87
N VAL A 211 -19.38 -25.70 11.50
CA VAL A 211 -20.05 -25.83 12.81
C VAL A 211 -21.25 -26.76 12.72
N PHE A 212 -22.06 -26.67 11.66
CA PHE A 212 -23.20 -27.56 11.44
C PHE A 212 -22.76 -29.02 11.27
N ILE A 213 -21.71 -29.29 10.48
CA ILE A 213 -21.17 -30.65 10.29
C ILE A 213 -20.66 -31.21 11.63
N ILE A 214 -19.94 -30.43 12.44
CA ILE A 214 -19.46 -30.86 13.76
C ILE A 214 -20.64 -31.20 14.67
N ILE A 215 -21.68 -30.37 14.72
CA ILE A 215 -22.88 -30.63 15.53
C ILE A 215 -23.56 -31.93 15.10
N VAL A 216 -23.75 -32.14 13.79
CA VAL A 216 -24.35 -33.37 13.25
C VAL A 216 -23.53 -34.60 13.61
N LEU A 217 -22.19 -34.54 13.49
CA LEU A 217 -21.32 -35.66 13.86
C LEU A 217 -21.39 -35.99 15.36
N VAL A 218 -21.43 -34.98 16.23
CA VAL A 218 -21.59 -35.17 17.69
C VAL A 218 -22.94 -35.81 18.01
N ILE A 219 -24.01 -35.38 17.37
CA ILE A 219 -25.36 -35.96 17.55
C ILE A 219 -25.36 -37.43 17.08
N ILE A 220 -24.79 -37.73 15.92
CA ILE A 220 -24.73 -39.11 15.38
C ILE A 220 -23.89 -40.01 16.31
N PHE A 221 -22.71 -39.56 16.76
CA PHE A 221 -21.89 -40.33 17.68
C PHE A 221 -22.54 -40.50 19.06
N GLY A 222 -23.21 -39.46 19.57
CA GLY A 222 -23.98 -39.52 20.81
C GLY A 222 -25.16 -40.50 20.73
N ALA A 223 -25.90 -40.48 19.62
CA ALA A 223 -27.01 -41.40 19.36
C ALA A 223 -26.51 -42.85 19.20
N ARG A 224 -25.39 -43.08 18.50
CA ARG A 224 -24.74 -44.39 18.39
C ARG A 224 -24.30 -44.93 19.75
N ARG A 225 -23.71 -44.10 20.62
CA ARG A 225 -23.34 -44.52 21.99
C ARG A 225 -24.56 -44.88 22.82
N ARG A 226 -25.65 -44.12 22.75
CA ARG A 226 -26.90 -44.45 23.45
C ARG A 226 -27.54 -45.75 22.95
N TYR A 227 -27.55 -45.97 21.63
CA TYR A 227 -28.02 -47.22 21.04
C TYR A 227 -27.16 -48.42 21.47
N TYR A 228 -25.83 -48.26 21.50
CA TYR A 228 -24.91 -49.30 21.97
C TYR A 228 -25.13 -49.64 23.45
N TYR A 229 -25.32 -48.63 24.31
CA TYR A 229 -25.64 -48.83 25.73
C TYR A 229 -26.99 -49.48 25.96
N HIS A 230 -28.01 -49.17 25.16
CA HIS A 230 -29.33 -49.78 25.29
C HIS A 230 -29.38 -51.22 24.72
N SER A 231 -28.51 -51.54 23.75
CA SER A 231 -28.42 -52.90 23.17
C SER A 231 -27.56 -53.87 24.00
N HIS A 232 -26.66 -53.37 24.86
CA HIS A 232 -25.77 -54.21 25.70
C HIS A 232 -25.89 -53.94 27.21
N GLY A 233 -26.83 -53.07 27.62
CA GLY A 233 -27.08 -52.69 29.02
C GLY A 233 -28.31 -53.35 29.63
N GLY A 234 -28.62 -54.59 29.23
CA GLY A 234 -29.65 -55.42 29.87
C GLY A 234 -29.02 -56.64 30.53
N HIS A 235 -29.26 -56.77 31.83
CA HIS A 235 -28.97 -57.90 32.74
C HIS A 235 -27.59 -57.90 33.44
N CYS A 236 -27.58 -57.32 34.65
CA CYS A 236 -27.49 -58.14 35.87
C CYS A 236 -28.83 -58.03 36.60
#